data_AF-G3U2I6-F1
#
_entry.id   AF-G3U2I6-F1
#
_cell.length_a   1.000
_cell.length_b   1.000
_cell.length_c   1.000
_cell.angle_alpha   90.00
_cell.angle_beta   90.00
_cell.angle_gamma   90.00
#
_symmetry.space_group_name_H-M   'P 1'
#
loop_
_entity.id
_entity.type
_entity.pdbx_description
1 polymer ?
#
loop_
_entity_poly.entity_id
_entity_poly.type
_entity_poly.pdbx_seq_one_letter_code
_entity_poly.pdbx_strand_id
1 'polypeptide(L)'
;LQCLIPVSNLNAFMGQMMSAQSVEEDSILIIPTPDEEEKILRNHLPDPEVFRQRFRQFGYQDSPGPREAVSQLRELCRLWLRPETHTKEQILELVVLEQFVAILPKELQTWVREHHPENGEEAVTVLEDLESELDDPGQ
;
A
#
# COMPACT_ATOMS: atom_id res chain seq x y z
N LEU A 1 -18.74 -6.82 -12.76
CA LEU A 1 -18.24 -8.20 -12.84
C LEU A 1 -16.72 -8.15 -12.78
N GLN A 2 -16.14 -8.40 -11.60
CA GLN A 2 -14.69 -8.52 -11.44
C GLN A 2 -14.23 -9.81 -12.11
N CYS A 3 -13.39 -9.72 -13.14
CA CYS A 3 -12.74 -10.88 -13.72
C CYS A 3 -11.58 -11.29 -12.80
N LEU A 4 -11.82 -12.28 -11.95
CA LEU A 4 -10.75 -13.01 -11.28
C LEU A 4 -10.01 -13.84 -12.34
N ILE A 5 -8.77 -13.48 -12.64
CA ILE A 5 -7.90 -14.34 -13.43
C ILE A 5 -7.33 -15.40 -12.47
N PRO A 6 -7.52 -16.71 -12.73
CA PRO A 6 -6.95 -17.76 -11.89
C PRO A 6 -5.42 -17.69 -11.94
N VAL A 7 -4.75 -17.87 -10.78
CA VAL A 7 -3.28 -17.76 -10.61
C VAL A 7 -2.52 -18.67 -11.57
N SER A 8 -3.14 -19.76 -12.04
CA SER A 8 -2.61 -20.66 -13.07
C SER A 8 -2.40 -20.01 -14.45
N ASN A 9 -2.99 -18.83 -14.71
CA ASN A 9 -2.78 -18.06 -15.93
C ASN A 9 -1.79 -16.90 -15.78
N LEU A 10 -1.25 -16.66 -14.58
CA LEU A 10 -0.26 -15.60 -14.37
C LEU A 10 1.02 -15.90 -15.17
N ASN A 11 1.43 -17.17 -15.23
CA ASN A 11 2.58 -17.61 -16.04
C ASN A 11 2.34 -17.43 -17.55
N ALA A 12 1.10 -17.60 -18.02
CA ALA A 12 0.73 -17.40 -19.42
C ALA A 12 0.68 -15.91 -19.79
N PHE A 13 0.13 -15.06 -18.90
CA PHE A 13 0.10 -13.61 -19.06
C PHE A 13 1.50 -12.99 -19.02
N MET A 14 2.33 -13.42 -18.05
CA MET A 14 3.75 -13.04 -17.98
C MET A 14 4.51 -13.53 -19.22
N GLY A 15 4.27 -14.76 -19.69
CA GLY A 15 4.87 -15.29 -20.91
C GLY A 15 4.48 -14.53 -22.18
N GLN A 16 3.24 -14.04 -22.27
CA GLN A 16 2.75 -13.28 -23.41
C GLN A 16 3.21 -11.82 -23.39
N MET A 17 3.39 -11.23 -22.20
CA MET A 17 3.99 -9.90 -22.00
C MET A 17 5.48 -9.89 -22.35
N MET A 18 6.20 -10.97 -22.01
CA MET A 18 7.62 -11.17 -22.36
C MET A 18 7.82 -11.52 -23.85
N SER A 19 6.77 -11.97 -24.56
CA SER A 19 6.81 -12.31 -25.98
C SER A 19 6.59 -11.11 -26.91
N ALA A 20 6.09 -9.97 -26.41
CA ALA A 20 5.76 -8.81 -27.25
C ALA A 20 6.83 -7.71 -27.28
N GLN A 21 7.98 -7.91 -26.62
CA GLN A 21 9.12 -7.01 -26.75
C GLN A 21 10.11 -7.60 -27.77
N SER A 22 10.09 -7.01 -28.96
CA SER A 22 11.21 -7.04 -29.89
C SER A 22 12.43 -6.48 -29.17
N VAL A 23 13.26 -7.35 -28.59
CA VAL A 23 14.54 -6.97 -28.00
C VAL A 23 15.64 -7.35 -28.99
N GLU A 24 16.33 -6.31 -29.48
CA GLU A 24 17.50 -6.42 -30.35
C GLU A 24 18.58 -7.30 -29.66
N GLU A 25 19.12 -8.24 -30.43
CA GLU A 25 20.19 -9.17 -30.05
C GLU A 25 21.51 -8.41 -29.84
N ASP A 26 21.66 -7.71 -28.71
CA ASP A 26 22.95 -7.37 -28.07
C ASP A 26 22.75 -6.62 -26.73
N SER A 27 21.61 -6.83 -26.05
CA SER A 27 21.39 -6.25 -24.72
C SER A 27 21.89 -7.19 -23.64
N ILE A 28 22.92 -6.75 -22.91
CA ILE A 28 23.40 -7.40 -21.69
C ILE A 28 22.21 -7.50 -20.72
N LEU A 29 21.82 -8.72 -20.35
CA LEU A 29 20.91 -8.96 -19.23
C LEU A 29 21.63 -8.53 -17.95
N ILE A 30 21.39 -7.30 -17.51
CA ILE A 30 21.75 -6.86 -16.17
C ILE A 30 20.83 -7.64 -15.22
N ILE A 31 21.37 -8.70 -14.62
CA ILE A 31 20.69 -9.40 -13.52
C ILE A 31 20.76 -8.43 -12.33
N PRO A 32 19.63 -7.89 -11.86
CA PRO A 32 19.64 -6.97 -10.73
C PRO A 32 20.21 -7.69 -9.52
N THR A 33 21.06 -6.98 -8.78
CA THR A 33 21.59 -7.50 -7.52
C THR A 33 20.44 -7.72 -6.51
N PRO A 34 20.59 -8.59 -5.49
CA PRO A 34 19.53 -8.81 -4.50
C PRO A 34 19.04 -7.51 -3.85
N ASP A 35 19.95 -6.55 -3.65
CA ASP A 35 19.65 -5.23 -3.10
C ASP A 35 18.88 -4.33 -4.10
N GLU A 36 19.13 -4.50 -5.40
CA GLU A 36 18.39 -3.81 -6.47
C GLU A 36 17.05 -4.48 -6.76
N GLU A 37 16.93 -5.80 -6.66
CA GLU A 37 15.65 -6.52 -6.70
C GLU A 37 14.74 -6.03 -5.58
N GLU A 38 15.25 -5.88 -4.35
CA GLU A 38 14.46 -5.36 -3.23
C GLU A 38 14.01 -3.93 -3.49
N LYS A 39 14.88 -3.09 -4.08
CA LYS A 39 14.57 -1.70 -4.42
C LYS A 39 13.53 -1.59 -5.56
N ILE A 40 13.62 -2.46 -6.57
CA ILE A 40 12.65 -2.56 -7.67
C ILE A 40 11.31 -3.09 -7.14
N LEU A 41 11.31 -4.13 -6.30
CA LEU A 41 10.11 -4.63 -5.64
C LEU A 41 9.47 -3.53 -4.79
N ARG A 42 10.26 -2.73 -4.06
CA ARG A 42 9.81 -1.61 -3.21
C ARG A 42 9.10 -0.50 -3.97
N ASN A 43 9.57 -0.17 -5.18
CA ASN A 43 8.90 0.80 -6.06
C ASN A 43 7.61 0.26 -6.69
N HIS A 44 7.40 -1.06 -6.65
CA HIS A 44 6.17 -1.73 -7.07
C HIS A 44 5.41 -2.32 -5.89
N LEU A 45 5.78 -1.99 -4.65
CA LEU A 45 5.11 -2.53 -3.48
C LEU A 45 3.66 -2.01 -3.47
N PRO A 46 2.69 -2.90 -3.15
CA PRO A 46 1.31 -2.50 -2.94
C PRO A 46 1.19 -1.29 -2.01
N ASP A 47 0.09 -0.57 -2.18
CA ASP A 47 -0.33 0.56 -1.36
C ASP A 47 -0.09 0.27 0.15
N PRO A 48 0.60 1.17 0.89
CA PRO A 48 0.78 1.08 2.34
C PRO A 48 -0.49 0.72 3.12
N GLU A 49 -1.66 1.15 2.65
CA GLU A 49 -2.96 0.84 3.26
C GLU A 49 -3.26 -0.66 3.27
N VAL A 50 -2.85 -1.41 2.23
CA VAL A 50 -3.02 -2.87 2.18
C VAL A 50 -2.21 -3.54 3.29
N PHE A 51 -0.99 -3.08 3.53
CA PHE A 51 -0.13 -3.62 4.58
C PHE A 51 -0.62 -3.25 5.98
N ARG A 52 -1.13 -2.01 6.15
CA ARG A 52 -1.79 -1.60 7.39
C ARG A 52 -2.98 -2.50 7.72
N GLN A 53 -3.86 -2.75 6.74
CA GLN A 53 -5.01 -3.63 6.93
C GLN A 53 -4.58 -5.04 7.33
N ARG A 54 -3.59 -5.62 6.65
CA ARG A 54 -3.05 -6.94 7.02
C ARG A 54 -2.45 -6.94 8.41
N PHE A 55 -1.71 -5.91 8.80
CA PHE A 55 -1.15 -5.77 10.14
C PHE A 55 -2.24 -5.77 11.22
N ARG A 56 -3.36 -5.07 11.00
CA ARG A 56 -4.48 -4.98 11.95
C ARG A 56 -5.39 -6.20 11.94
N GLN A 57 -5.55 -6.86 10.79
CA GLN A 57 -6.41 -8.05 10.63
C GLN A 57 -5.71 -9.35 11.02
N PHE A 58 -4.38 -9.33 11.15
CA PHE A 58 -3.58 -10.49 11.54
C PHE A 58 -4.06 -11.05 12.89
N GLY A 59 -4.53 -12.29 12.87
CA GLY A 59 -4.96 -13.03 14.05
C GLY A 59 -3.82 -13.86 14.63
N TYR A 60 -3.88 -14.13 15.93
CA TYR A 60 -2.89 -15.01 16.58
C TYR A 60 -2.92 -16.44 16.01
N GLN A 61 -4.09 -16.90 15.58
CA GLN A 61 -4.30 -18.21 14.95
C GLN A 61 -3.62 -18.36 13.58
N ASP A 62 -3.22 -17.25 12.95
CA ASP A 62 -2.56 -17.25 11.65
C ASP A 62 -1.06 -17.59 11.76
N SER A 63 -0.54 -17.75 12.98
CA SER A 63 0.81 -18.22 13.24
C SER A 63 0.85 -19.55 14.01
N PRO A 64 1.92 -20.35 13.82
CA PRO A 64 2.13 -21.58 14.59
C PRO A 64 2.55 -21.33 16.05
N GLY A 65 2.80 -20.09 16.44
CA GLY A 65 3.31 -19.75 17.77
C GLY A 65 3.51 -18.26 18.01
N PRO A 66 3.78 -17.86 19.27
CA PRO A 66 3.89 -16.46 19.66
C PRO A 66 5.14 -15.78 19.08
N ARG A 67 6.24 -16.52 18.89
CA ARG A 67 7.46 -15.97 18.30
C ARG A 67 7.24 -15.64 16.83
N GLU A 68 6.55 -16.53 16.12
CA GLU A 68 6.21 -16.40 14.72
C GLU A 68 5.17 -15.29 14.51
N ALA A 69 4.18 -15.18 15.39
CA ALA A 69 3.21 -14.06 15.40
C ALA A 69 3.93 -12.71 15.47
N VAL A 70 4.82 -12.54 16.45
CA VAL A 70 5.57 -11.28 16.61
C VAL A 70 6.48 -11.04 15.41
N SER A 71 7.10 -12.07 14.84
CA SER A 71 7.92 -11.95 13.63
C SER A 71 7.10 -11.46 12.44
N GLN A 72 5.93 -12.05 12.20
CA GLN A 72 5.02 -11.66 11.10
C GLN A 72 4.46 -10.25 11.32
N LEU A 73 4.06 -9.90 12.54
CA LEU A 73 3.62 -8.54 12.88
C LEU A 73 4.70 -7.50 12.62
N ARG A 74 5.97 -7.80 12.95
CA ARG A 74 7.10 -6.90 12.66
C ARG A 74 7.27 -6.68 11.16
N GLU A 75 7.12 -7.73 10.37
CA GLU A 75 7.26 -7.64 8.92
C GLU A 75 6.14 -6.82 8.29
N LEU A 76 4.88 -7.10 8.67
CA LEU A 76 3.73 -6.32 8.23
C LEU A 76 3.84 -4.85 8.64
N CYS A 77 4.32 -4.58 9.85
CA CYS A 77 4.56 -3.23 10.34
C CYS A 77 5.65 -2.50 9.54
N ARG A 78 6.75 -3.18 9.17
CA ARG A 78 7.78 -2.60 8.28
C ARG A 78 7.24 -2.30 6.89
N LEU A 79 6.46 -3.20 6.31
CA LEU A 79 5.89 -2.99 4.98
C LEU A 79 4.86 -1.84 4.96
N TRP A 80 4.14 -1.64 6.06
CA TRP A 80 3.26 -0.49 6.25
C TRP A 80 4.03 0.82 6.49
N LEU A 81 4.88 0.87 7.52
CA LEU A 81 5.53 2.12 7.97
C LEU A 81 6.81 2.45 7.23
N ARG A 82 7.38 1.50 6.48
CA ARG A 82 8.61 1.62 5.67
C ARG A 82 9.72 2.44 6.36
N PRO A 83 10.24 1.99 7.52
CA PRO A 83 11.23 2.75 8.29
C PRO A 83 12.56 2.94 7.56
N GLU A 84 12.78 2.24 6.45
CA GLU A 84 13.95 2.45 5.58
C GLU A 84 13.82 3.70 4.70
N THR A 85 12.59 4.19 4.47
CA THR A 85 12.31 5.38 3.65
C THR A 85 11.74 6.54 4.46
N HIS A 86 10.99 6.26 5.53
CA HIS A 86 10.37 7.27 6.36
C HIS A 86 11.21 7.66 7.56
N THR A 87 11.27 8.96 7.84
CA THR A 87 11.79 9.49 9.10
C THR A 87 10.87 9.11 10.25
N LYS A 88 11.38 9.27 11.48
CA LYS A 88 10.58 9.03 12.69
C LYS A 88 9.31 9.90 12.69
N GLU A 89 9.43 11.15 12.28
CA GLU A 89 8.33 12.11 12.21
C GLU A 89 7.29 11.67 11.19
N GLN A 90 7.70 11.22 10.01
CA GLN A 90 6.79 10.66 9.00
C GLN A 90 6.07 9.40 9.49
N ILE A 91 6.76 8.52 10.22
CA ILE A 91 6.14 7.36 10.84
C ILE A 91 5.07 7.77 11.87
N LEU A 92 5.36 8.82 12.66
CA LEU A 92 4.37 9.34 13.61
C LEU A 92 3.15 9.91 12.88
N GLU A 93 3.34 10.65 11.79
CA GLU A 93 2.24 11.16 10.96
C GLU A 93 1.36 10.03 10.40
N LEU A 94 1.94 8.91 9.94
CA LEU A 94 1.15 7.76 9.48
C LEU A 94 0.29 7.14 10.60
N VAL A 95 0.83 7.08 11.83
CA VAL A 95 0.08 6.57 12.99
C VAL A 95 -1.02 7.56 13.41
N VAL A 96 -0.74 8.86 13.38
CA VAL A 96 -1.74 9.90 13.64
C VAL A 96 -2.84 9.84 12.59
N LEU A 97 -2.50 9.73 11.31
CA LEU A 97 -3.43 9.60 10.21
C LEU A 97 -4.35 8.37 10.38
N GLU A 98 -3.79 7.20 10.70
CA GLU A 98 -4.60 6.00 10.96
C GLU A 98 -5.64 6.27 12.06
N GLN A 99 -5.21 6.89 13.17
CA GLN A 99 -6.08 7.20 14.28
C GLN A 99 -7.12 8.27 13.92
N PHE A 100 -6.73 9.29 13.15
CA PHE A 100 -7.61 10.35 12.66
C PHE A 100 -8.74 9.76 11.79
N VAL A 101 -8.40 8.95 10.80
CA VAL A 101 -9.38 8.27 9.95
C VAL A 101 -10.28 7.32 10.75
N ALA A 102 -9.77 6.71 11.83
CA ALA A 102 -10.54 5.79 12.67
C ALA A 102 -11.60 6.49 13.54
N ILE A 103 -11.41 7.75 13.92
CA ILE A 103 -12.38 8.52 14.75
C ILE A 103 -13.44 9.24 13.93
N LEU A 104 -13.25 9.35 12.61
CA LEU A 104 -14.23 9.99 11.73
C LEU A 104 -15.54 9.18 11.67
N PRO A 105 -16.69 9.86 11.50
CA PRO A 105 -17.94 9.22 11.07
C PRO A 105 -17.74 8.37 9.82
N LYS A 106 -18.57 7.34 9.65
CA LYS A 106 -18.37 6.31 8.62
C LYS A 106 -18.35 6.88 7.20
N GLU A 107 -19.17 7.89 6.95
CA GLU A 107 -19.31 8.56 5.66
C GLU A 107 -18.00 9.28 5.29
N LEU A 108 -17.46 10.07 6.23
CA LEU A 108 -16.20 10.79 6.07
C LEU A 108 -15.00 9.84 6.02
N GLN A 109 -15.05 8.73 6.78
CA GLN A 109 -14.01 7.71 6.73
C GLN A 109 -13.87 7.10 5.33
N THR A 110 -14.99 6.77 4.68
CA THR A 110 -14.97 6.26 3.30
C THR A 110 -14.41 7.32 2.35
N TRP A 111 -14.89 8.56 2.45
CA TRP A 111 -14.43 9.67 1.63
C TRP A 111 -12.91 9.89 1.72
N VAL A 112 -12.38 10.01 2.93
CA VAL A 112 -10.94 10.21 3.14
C VAL A 112 -10.12 9.03 2.64
N ARG A 113 -10.59 7.79 2.80
CA ARG A 113 -9.88 6.61 2.28
C ARG A 113 -9.82 6.55 0.76
N GLU A 114 -10.84 7.03 0.06
CA GLU A 114 -10.84 7.08 -1.42
C GLU A 114 -9.79 8.06 -1.97
N HIS A 115 -9.40 9.05 -1.18
CA HIS A 115 -8.39 10.05 -1.53
C HIS A 115 -6.95 9.64 -1.16
N HIS A 116 -6.77 8.51 -0.45
CA HIS A 116 -5.46 7.94 -0.09
C HIS A 116 -4.42 8.96 0.46
N PRO A 117 -4.76 9.74 1.51
CA PRO A 117 -3.83 10.71 2.08
C PRO A 117 -2.57 10.03 2.64
N GLU A 118 -1.42 10.69 2.53
CA GLU A 118 -0.13 10.20 3.04
C GLU A 118 0.15 10.70 4.47
N ASN A 119 -0.53 11.76 4.93
CA ASN A 119 -0.36 12.34 6.26
C ASN A 119 -1.67 12.98 6.79
N GLY A 120 -1.67 13.41 8.05
CA GLY A 120 -2.84 14.00 8.70
C GLY A 120 -3.31 15.31 8.06
N GLU A 121 -2.39 16.14 7.58
CA GLU A 121 -2.71 17.42 6.95
C GLU A 121 -3.47 17.22 5.64
N GLU A 122 -3.01 16.29 4.79
CA GLU A 122 -3.72 15.93 3.55
C GLU A 122 -5.15 15.43 3.83
N ALA A 123 -5.33 14.62 4.89
CA ALA A 123 -6.65 14.16 5.28
C ALA A 123 -7.57 15.30 5.75
N VAL A 124 -7.01 16.34 6.38
CA VAL A 124 -7.75 17.55 6.75
C VAL A 124 -8.12 18.35 5.51
N THR A 125 -7.19 18.58 4.58
CA THR A 125 -7.47 19.27 3.31
C THR A 125 -8.60 18.59 2.54
N VAL A 126 -8.60 17.26 2.44
CA VAL A 126 -9.68 16.49 1.79
C VAL A 126 -11.05 16.73 2.44
N LEU A 127 -11.10 16.97 3.75
CA LEU A 127 -12.35 17.25 4.46
C LEU A 127 -12.78 18.72 4.34
N GLU A 128 -11.84 19.65 4.35
CA GLU A 128 -12.10 21.09 4.15
C GLU A 128 -12.60 21.37 2.73
N ASP A 129 -12.02 20.69 1.72
CA ASP A 129 -12.48 20.78 0.34
C ASP A 129 -13.92 20.25 0.21
N LEU A 130 -14.24 19.13 0.86
CA LEU A 130 -15.60 18.59 0.91
C LEU A 130 -16.58 19.54 1.60
N GLU A 131 -16.21 20.14 2.74
CA GLU A 131 -17.04 21.13 3.43
C GLU A 131 -17.32 22.34 2.53
N SER A 132 -16.29 22.82 1.84
CA SER A 132 -16.39 23.95 0.90
C SER A 132 -17.31 23.64 -0.29
N GLU A 133 -17.28 22.41 -0.83
CA GLU A 133 -18.18 21.96 -1.90
C GLU A 133 -19.64 21.88 -1.45
N LEU A 134 -19.90 21.60 -0.17
CA LEU A 134 -21.25 21.50 0.38
C LEU A 134 -21.84 22.88 0.71
N ASP A 135 -20.99 23.86 1.05
CA ASP A 135 -21.38 25.23 1.34
C ASP A 135 -21.61 26.11 0.10
N ASP A 136 -21.17 25.67 -1.10
CA ASP A 136 -21.47 26.32 -2.39
C ASP A 136 -22.38 25.47 -3.30
N PRO A 137 -23.71 25.42 -3.05
CA PRO A 137 -24.63 24.60 -3.84
C PRO A 137 -24.96 25.15 -5.24
N GLY A 138 -24.17 26.06 -5.84
CA GLY A 138 -24.55 26.64 -7.13
C GLY A 138 -23.50 27.43 -7.91
N GLN A 139 -23.06 26.81 -9.02
CA GLN A 139 -22.99 27.51 -10.32
C GLN A 139 -24.12 27.04 -11.23
#